data_AF-A0A081FZM0-F1
#
_entry.id   AF-A0A081FZM0-F1
#
_cell.length_a   1.000
_cell.length_b   1.000
_cell.length_c   1.000
_cell.angle_alpha   90.00
_cell.angle_beta   90.00
_cell.angle_gamma   90.00
#
_symmetry.space_group_name_H-M   'P 1'
#
loop_
_entity.id
_entity.type
_entity.pdbx_description
1 polymer ?
#
loop_
_entity_poly.entity_id
_entity_poly.type
_entity_poly.pdbx_seq_one_letter_code
_entity_poly.pdbx_strand_id
1 'polypeptide(L)'
;MFTLKRTLLAVGCALAFSAPAFASHCPADAKAIDGAMSKVQLSDEQRSAIQALRDEGMKLHAAGDHRGAESMLAKAMRMLLDDMAMQ
;
A
#
# COMPACT_ATOMS: atom_id res chain seq x y z
N MET A 1 -3.94 47.34 -27.40
CA MET A 1 -4.42 46.64 -26.18
C MET A 1 -4.50 45.13 -26.45
N PHE A 2 -3.35 44.42 -26.50
CA PHE A 2 -3.31 42.96 -26.76
C PHE A 2 -2.45 42.20 -25.74
N THR A 3 -2.17 42.81 -24.59
CA THR A 3 -1.19 42.25 -23.64
C THR A 3 -1.84 41.49 -22.47
N LEU A 4 -3.06 41.84 -22.06
CA LEU A 4 -3.71 41.24 -20.88
C LEU A 4 -4.34 39.86 -21.13
N LYS A 5 -4.79 39.58 -22.37
CA LYS A 5 -5.38 38.27 -22.75
C LYS A 5 -4.34 37.16 -22.88
N ARG A 6 -3.07 37.49 -23.16
CA ARG A 6 -1.99 36.50 -23.31
C ARG A 6 -1.43 36.04 -21.97
N THR A 7 -1.46 36.89 -20.94
CA THR A 7 -1.01 36.54 -19.58
C THR A 7 -2.03 35.68 -18.82
N LEU A 8 -3.32 35.80 -19.11
CA LEU A 8 -4.34 34.93 -18.51
C LEU A 8 -4.27 33.47 -19.01
N LEU A 9 -3.71 33.23 -20.20
CA LEU A 9 -3.52 31.88 -20.74
C LEU A 9 -2.31 31.14 -20.12
N ALA A 10 -1.36 31.87 -19.54
CA ALA A 10 -0.15 31.28 -18.96
C ALA A 10 -0.33 30.78 -17.51
N VAL A 11 -1.40 31.19 -16.81
CA VAL A 11 -1.66 30.81 -15.41
C VAL A 11 -2.55 29.57 -15.27
N GLY A 12 -3.31 29.20 -16.31
CA GLY A 12 -4.29 28.11 -16.24
C GLY A 12 -3.74 26.69 -16.28
N CYS A 13 -2.50 26.47 -16.71
CA CYS A 13 -1.95 25.13 -16.91
C CYS A 13 -1.19 24.55 -15.69
N ALA A 14 -0.98 25.31 -14.62
CA ALA A 14 -0.16 24.85 -13.49
C ALA A 14 -0.89 23.94 -12.47
N LEU A 15 -2.22 23.77 -12.58
CA LEU A 15 -3.03 23.07 -11.58
C LEU A 15 -3.49 21.66 -11.99
N ALA A 16 -3.13 21.17 -13.18
CA ALA A 16 -3.72 19.94 -13.74
C ALA A 16 -2.96 18.64 -13.44
N PHE A 17 -1.84 18.68 -12.70
CA PHE A 17 -1.02 17.49 -12.40
C PHE A 17 -0.94 17.13 -10.92
N SER A 18 -2.00 17.37 -10.14
CA SER A 18 -2.17 16.61 -8.90
C SER A 18 -2.58 15.18 -9.27
N ALA A 19 -1.59 14.34 -9.62
CA ALA A 19 -1.80 12.90 -9.64
C ALA A 19 -2.43 12.51 -8.29
N PRO A 20 -3.47 11.66 -8.28
CA PRO A 20 -4.04 11.20 -7.02
C PRO A 20 -2.88 10.66 -6.18
N ALA A 21 -2.69 11.25 -5.00
CA ALA A 21 -1.86 10.65 -3.98
C ALA A 21 -2.48 9.27 -3.74
N PHE A 22 -1.79 8.21 -4.21
CA PHE A 22 -2.06 6.87 -3.72
C PHE A 22 -1.96 6.98 -2.21
N ALA A 23 -3.10 7.00 -1.53
CA ALA A 23 -3.14 7.01 -0.07
C ALA A 23 -2.50 5.69 0.34
N SER A 24 -1.23 5.75 0.74
CA SER A 24 -0.41 4.58 1.02
C SER A 24 -1.05 3.80 2.17
N HIS A 25 -1.65 2.65 1.82
CA HIS A 25 -2.49 1.84 2.68
C HIS A 25 -1.67 0.84 3.52
N CYS A 26 -0.33 0.89 3.44
CA CYS A 26 0.57 -0.07 4.09
C CYS A 26 0.30 -0.26 5.60
N PRO A 27 0.10 0.81 6.41
CA PRO A 27 -0.21 0.61 7.83
C PRO A 27 -1.58 -0.05 8.07
N ALA A 28 -2.56 0.23 7.21
CA ALA A 28 -3.89 -0.37 7.30
C ALA A 28 -3.85 -1.85 6.92
N ASP A 29 -3.13 -2.20 5.85
CA ASP A 29 -2.93 -3.59 5.42
C ASP A 29 -2.19 -4.40 6.48
N ALA A 30 -1.10 -3.87 7.05
CA ALA A 30 -0.37 -4.54 8.12
C ALA A 30 -1.28 -4.86 9.30
N LYS A 31 -2.12 -3.91 9.71
CA LYS A 31 -3.12 -4.13 10.78
C LYS A 31 -4.17 -5.16 10.38
N ALA A 32 -4.61 -5.18 9.12
CA ALA A 32 -5.56 -6.18 8.63
C ALA A 32 -4.95 -7.59 8.64
N ILE A 33 -3.68 -7.72 8.25
CA ILE A 33 -2.90 -8.96 8.34
C ILE A 33 -2.80 -9.44 9.80
N ASP A 34 -2.42 -8.55 10.72
CA ASP A 34 -2.32 -8.86 12.16
C ASP A 34 -3.68 -9.37 12.71
N GLY A 35 -4.77 -8.72 12.30
CA GLY A 35 -6.13 -9.10 12.67
C GLY A 35 -6.57 -10.44 12.07
N ALA A 36 -6.19 -10.73 10.83
CA ALA A 36 -6.53 -11.99 10.14
C ALA A 36 -5.76 -13.17 10.71
N MET A 37 -4.45 -13.03 10.96
CA MET A 37 -3.62 -14.06 11.60
C MET A 37 -4.13 -14.46 13.00
N SER A 38 -4.88 -13.58 13.67
CA SER A 38 -5.47 -13.84 14.98
C SER A 38 -6.81 -14.59 14.91
N LYS A 39 -7.42 -14.68 13.71
CA LYS A 39 -8.75 -15.27 13.50
C LYS A 39 -8.71 -16.57 12.71
N VAL A 40 -7.72 -16.71 11.83
CA VAL A 40 -7.55 -17.89 10.97
C VAL A 40 -6.68 -18.92 11.68
N GLN A 41 -7.04 -20.20 11.58
CA GLN A 41 -6.17 -21.30 11.98
C GLN A 41 -5.08 -21.46 10.94
N LEU A 42 -3.84 -21.22 11.34
CA LEU A 42 -2.64 -21.29 10.49
C LEU A 42 -1.67 -22.28 11.11
N SER A 43 -0.92 -23.00 10.29
CA SER A 43 0.27 -23.72 10.76
C SER A 43 1.32 -22.73 11.28
N ASP A 44 2.24 -23.20 12.12
CA ASP A 44 3.32 -22.36 12.64
C ASP A 44 4.20 -21.81 11.50
N GLU A 45 4.43 -22.61 10.46
CA GLU A 45 5.18 -22.20 9.27
C GLU A 45 4.44 -21.10 8.50
N GLN A 46 3.14 -21.25 8.29
CA GLN A 46 2.33 -20.24 7.60
C GLN A 46 2.30 -18.93 8.39
N ARG A 47 2.07 -19.01 9.70
CA ARG A 47 2.08 -17.84 10.60
C ARG A 47 3.43 -17.13 10.54
N SER A 48 4.54 -17.87 10.62
CA SER A 48 5.89 -17.30 10.54
C SER A 48 6.14 -16.64 9.18
N ALA A 49 5.70 -17.24 8.07
CA ALA A 49 5.88 -16.68 6.74
C ALA A 49 5.07 -15.40 6.53
N ILE A 50 3.80 -15.38 6.96
CA ILE A 50 2.93 -14.20 6.87
C ILE A 50 3.48 -13.07 7.75
N GLN A 51 3.92 -13.37 8.98
CA GLN A 51 4.54 -12.39 9.87
C GLN A 51 5.81 -11.79 9.27
N ALA A 52 6.69 -12.60 8.69
CA ALA A 52 7.91 -12.12 8.06
C ALA A 52 7.64 -11.17 6.88
N LEU A 53 6.66 -11.49 6.03
CA LEU A 53 6.24 -10.60 4.93
C LEU A 53 5.64 -9.29 5.45
N ARG A 54 4.81 -9.36 6.51
CA ARG A 54 4.22 -8.19 7.16
C ARG A 54 5.29 -7.27 7.72
N ASP A 55 6.28 -7.83 8.43
CA ASP A 55 7.34 -7.05 9.05
C ASP A 55 8.33 -6.46 8.05
N GLU A 56 8.70 -7.22 7.01
CA GLU A 56 9.52 -6.68 5.92
C GLU A 56 8.76 -5.57 5.17
N GLY A 57 7.46 -5.73 4.95
CA GLY A 57 6.62 -4.68 4.37
C GLY A 57 6.66 -3.39 5.20
N MET A 58 6.53 -3.49 6.52
CA MET A 58 6.58 -2.31 7.40
C MET A 58 7.98 -1.71 7.54
N LYS A 59 9.03 -2.52 7.43
CA LYS A 59 10.42 -2.05 7.35
C LYS A 59 10.67 -1.26 6.06
N LEU A 60 10.18 -1.75 4.92
CA LEU A 60 10.26 -1.03 3.64
C LEU A 60 9.47 0.30 3.69
N HIS A 61 8.29 0.29 4.33
CA HIS A 61 7.52 1.51 4.57
C HIS A 61 8.32 2.52 5.39
N ALA A 62 8.94 2.09 6.50
CA ALA A 62 9.77 2.96 7.34
C ALA A 62 11.01 3.51 6.59
N ALA A 63 11.51 2.77 5.60
CA ALA A 63 12.62 3.19 4.73
C ALA A 63 12.18 4.10 3.56
N GLY A 64 10.87 4.36 3.40
CA GLY A 64 10.33 5.17 2.29
C GLY A 64 10.07 4.39 1.00
N ASP A 65 10.34 3.09 0.96
CA ASP A 65 10.01 2.24 -0.20
C ASP A 65 8.56 1.75 -0.11
N HIS A 66 7.62 2.62 -0.47
CA HIS A 66 6.19 2.30 -0.42
C HIS A 66 5.79 1.20 -1.40
N ARG A 67 6.38 1.14 -2.60
CA ARG A 67 6.06 0.09 -3.57
C ARG A 67 6.57 -1.28 -3.10
N GLY A 68 7.76 -1.32 -2.51
CA GLY A 68 8.28 -2.53 -1.86
C GLY A 68 7.39 -2.98 -0.71
N ALA A 69 6.96 -2.03 0.14
CA ALA A 69 6.04 -2.31 1.25
C ALA A 69 4.71 -2.92 0.76
N GLU A 70 4.05 -2.29 -0.20
CA GLU A 70 2.81 -2.79 -0.81
C GLU A 70 2.98 -4.19 -1.39
N SER A 71 4.10 -4.45 -2.06
CA SER A 71 4.40 -5.77 -2.64
C SER A 71 4.51 -6.86 -1.57
N MET A 72 5.19 -6.60 -0.45
CA MET A 72 5.32 -7.57 0.64
C MET A 72 3.99 -7.79 1.37
N LEU A 73 3.27 -6.72 1.67
CA LEU A 73 1.98 -6.78 2.35
C LEU A 73 0.91 -7.49 1.49
N ALA A 74 0.89 -7.24 0.18
CA ALA A 74 0.01 -7.95 -0.75
C ALA A 74 0.29 -9.46 -0.79
N LYS A 75 1.56 -9.88 -0.73
CA LYS A 75 1.92 -11.30 -0.63
C LYS A 75 1.41 -11.93 0.67
N ALA A 76 1.58 -11.24 1.80
CA ALA A 76 1.06 -11.71 3.09
C ALA A 76 -0.47 -11.88 3.07
N MET A 77 -1.19 -10.89 2.52
CA MET A 77 -2.64 -10.97 2.36
C MET A 77 -3.05 -12.11 1.43
N ARG A 78 -2.32 -12.34 0.34
CA ARG A 78 -2.61 -13.45 -0.58
C ARG A 78 -2.44 -14.80 0.10
N MET A 79 -1.38 -15.01 0.88
CA MET A 79 -1.21 -16.25 1.64
C MET A 79 -2.37 -16.48 2.63
N LEU A 80 -2.82 -15.43 3.31
CA LEU A 80 -4.00 -15.50 4.18
C LEU A 80 -5.28 -15.88 3.41
N LEU A 81 -5.50 -15.27 2.25
CA LEU A 81 -6.68 -15.56 1.42
C LEU A 81 -6.64 -16.98 0.85
N ASP A 82 -5.49 -17.42 0.37
CA ASP A 82 -5.30 -18.77 -0.17
C ASP A 82 -5.54 -19.80 0.94
N ASP A 83 -5.08 -19.55 2.17
CA ASP A 83 -5.31 -20.44 3.31
C ASP A 83 -6.78 -20.49 3.73
N MET A 84 -7.47 -19.35 3.80
CA MET A 84 -8.92 -19.30 4.07
C MET A 84 -9.75 -20.02 3.00
N ALA A 85 -9.26 -20.11 1.76
CA ALA A 85 -9.93 -20.82 0.68
C ALA A 85 -9.72 -22.35 0.72
N MET A 86 -8.76 -22.83 1.50
CA MET A 86 -8.45 -24.26 1.66
C MET A 86 -9.06 -24.89 2.92
N GLN A 87 -9.63 -24.07 3.80
CA GLN A 87 -10.38 -24.49 4.99
C GLN A 87 -11.85 -24.74 4.67
#